data_AF-A0A951TNS2-F1
#
_entry.id   AF-A0A951TNS2-F1
#
_cell.length_a   1.000
_cell.length_b   1.000
_cell.length_c   1.000
_cell.angle_alpha   90.00
_cell.angle_beta   90.00
_cell.angle_gamma   90.00
#
_symmetry.space_group_name_H-M   'P 1'
#
loop_
_entity.id
_entity.type
_entity.pdbx_description
1 polymer ?
#
loop_
_entity_poly.entity_id
_entity_poly.type
_entity_poly.pdbx_seq_one_letter_code
_entity_poly.pdbx_strand_id
1 'polypeptide(L)'
;MSVLVIVCAVLGLAIGSFLNVVIHRVPKGESVVRPPSACPGCQAPIRPRDNVPVLSWLLLKGKCRKCGVRISPRYPAVELGTGLLFAVMALKFGLDPVLPAYLYLAAVGIALGVIDLDCKRLPDKLTLPSYPVAAVLLGVAALAGSDSGDPLRALIGGAAMYAIYFALCFAYPAGMGFGDVKLAGVLGAYTAWIGWGAWAVGL
;
A
#
# COMPACT_ATOMS: atom_id res chain seq x y z
N MET A 1 -17.26 -5.81 16.03
CA MET A 1 -16.72 -4.73 15.17
C MET A 1 -15.44 -4.12 15.73
N SER A 2 -15.43 -3.61 16.98
CA SER A 2 -14.25 -2.93 17.55
C SER A 2 -12.97 -3.78 17.60
N VAL A 3 -13.08 -5.08 17.91
CA VAL A 3 -11.93 -5.99 17.95
C VAL A 3 -11.26 -6.13 16.58
N LEU A 4 -12.06 -6.32 15.52
CA LEU A 4 -11.53 -6.43 14.14
C LEU A 4 -10.76 -5.17 13.75
N VAL A 5 -11.31 -4.00 14.02
CA VAL A 5 -10.67 -2.71 13.71
C VAL A 5 -9.34 -2.58 14.42
N ILE A 6 -9.28 -2.94 15.71
CA ILE A 6 -8.03 -2.91 16.50
C ILE A 6 -7.00 -3.88 15.91
N VAL A 7 -7.42 -5.11 15.57
CA VAL A 7 -6.54 -6.12 14.96
C VAL A 7 -5.99 -5.63 13.62
N CYS A 8 -6.85 -5.12 12.74
CA CYS A 8 -6.43 -4.56 11.46
C CYS A 8 -5.52 -3.34 11.64
N ALA A 9 -5.81 -2.45 12.58
CA ALA A 9 -4.95 -1.29 12.86
C ALA A 9 -3.55 -1.73 13.31
N VAL A 10 -3.45 -2.66 14.26
CA VAL A 10 -2.17 -3.19 14.76
C VAL A 10 -1.41 -3.92 13.64
N LEU A 11 -2.11 -4.71 12.83
CA LEU A 11 -1.53 -5.34 11.65
C LEU A 11 -1.01 -4.28 10.66
N GLY A 12 -1.77 -3.23 10.41
CA GLY A 12 -1.38 -2.12 9.53
C GLY A 12 -0.16 -1.37 10.05
N LEU A 13 -0.01 -1.18 11.36
CA LEU A 13 1.22 -0.63 11.97
C LEU A 13 2.43 -1.54 11.69
N ALA A 14 2.28 -2.85 11.86
CA ALA A 14 3.35 -3.82 11.60
C ALA A 14 3.73 -3.87 10.11
N ILE A 15 2.73 -3.90 9.22
CA ILE A 15 2.94 -3.86 7.76
C ILE A 15 3.59 -2.53 7.37
N GLY A 16 3.13 -1.39 7.88
CA GLY A 16 3.71 -0.09 7.63
C GLY A 16 5.19 0.00 8.03
N SER A 17 5.59 -0.70 9.11
CA SER A 17 7.00 -0.78 9.51
C SER A 17 7.84 -1.51 8.45
N PHE A 18 7.32 -2.61 7.89
CA PHE A 18 7.94 -3.28 6.74
C PHE A 18 7.91 -2.41 5.47
N LEU A 19 6.85 -1.65 5.22
CA LEU A 19 6.76 -0.75 4.05
C LEU A 19 7.87 0.30 4.03
N ASN A 20 8.36 0.78 5.18
CA ASN A 20 9.54 1.65 5.21
C ASN A 20 10.77 1.01 4.54
N VAL A 21 10.94 -0.31 4.67
CA VAL A 21 12.00 -1.06 3.97
C VAL A 21 11.72 -1.13 2.48
N VAL A 22 10.48 -1.46 2.09
CA VAL A 22 10.05 -1.55 0.68
C VAL A 22 10.27 -0.22 -0.04
N ILE A 23 9.78 0.87 0.55
CA ILE A 23 9.87 2.23 0.03
C ILE A 23 11.33 2.65 -0.19
N HIS A 24 12.23 2.31 0.73
CA HIS A 24 13.64 2.65 0.61
C HIS A 24 14.38 1.81 -0.45
N ARG A 25 14.10 0.50 -0.50
CA ARG A 25 14.93 -0.49 -1.20
C ARG A 25 14.46 -0.80 -2.62
N VAL A 26 13.15 -0.87 -2.85
CA VAL A 26 12.60 -1.26 -4.16
C VAL A 26 13.02 -0.29 -5.27
N PRO A 27 12.97 1.05 -5.09
CA PRO A 27 13.42 1.99 -6.13
C PRO A 27 14.90 1.86 -6.48
N LYS A 28 15.72 1.40 -5.52
CA LYS A 28 17.16 1.18 -5.69
C LYS A 28 17.51 -0.21 -6.24
N GLY A 29 16.51 -1.08 -6.41
CA GLY A 29 16.72 -2.47 -6.81
C GLY A 29 17.32 -3.35 -5.71
N GLU A 30 17.38 -2.88 -4.48
CA GLU A 30 17.94 -3.61 -3.33
C GLU A 30 16.97 -4.69 -2.83
N SER A 31 17.49 -5.70 -2.13
CA SER A 31 16.69 -6.78 -1.55
C SER A 31 15.91 -6.32 -0.33
N VAL A 32 14.62 -6.60 -0.27
CA VAL A 32 13.75 -6.32 0.89
C VAL A 32 13.92 -7.32 2.03
N VAL A 33 14.61 -8.45 1.79
CA VAL A 33 14.78 -9.53 2.76
C VAL A 33 16.13 -9.44 3.47
N ARG A 34 17.20 -9.07 2.76
CA ARG A 34 18.56 -9.00 3.30
C ARG A 34 19.30 -7.76 2.77
N PRO A 35 20.16 -7.10 3.57
CA PRO A 35 20.44 -7.36 5.00
C PRO A 35 19.27 -6.90 5.91
N PRO A 36 19.27 -7.28 7.21
CA PRO A 36 18.31 -6.75 8.19
C PRO A 36 18.37 -5.23 8.31
N SER A 37 17.31 -4.61 8.85
CA SER A 37 17.30 -3.17 9.11
C SER A 37 18.36 -2.78 10.15
N ALA A 38 19.07 -1.68 9.89
CA ALA A 38 20.15 -1.18 10.72
C ALA A 38 20.06 0.34 10.90
N CYS A 39 20.68 0.85 11.95
CA CYS A 39 20.75 2.28 12.22
C CYS A 39 21.58 3.01 11.14
N PRO A 40 21.12 4.14 10.56
CA PRO A 40 21.85 4.84 9.50
C PRO A 40 23.19 5.43 9.98
N GLY A 41 23.31 5.82 11.25
CA GLY A 41 24.55 6.35 11.82
C GLY A 41 25.59 5.28 12.18
N CYS A 42 25.27 4.40 13.14
CA CYS A 42 26.23 3.42 13.66
C CYS A 42 26.18 2.03 13.01
N GLN A 43 25.28 1.80 12.04
CA GLN A 43 25.06 0.51 11.37
C GLN A 43 24.75 -0.67 12.31
N ALA A 44 24.45 -0.40 13.59
CA ALA A 44 24.03 -1.43 14.50
C ALA A 44 22.67 -2.00 14.06
N PRO A 45 22.49 -3.34 14.13
CA PRO A 45 21.22 -3.96 13.77
C PRO A 45 20.10 -3.48 14.71
N ILE A 46 18.91 -3.26 14.16
CA ILE A 46 17.73 -2.88 14.94
C ILE A 46 17.27 -4.11 15.73
N ARG A 47 17.18 -3.98 17.06
CA ARG A 47 16.70 -5.05 17.94
C ARG A 47 15.18 -5.17 17.82
N PRO A 48 14.58 -6.37 17.98
CA PRO A 48 13.12 -6.55 17.89
C PRO A 48 12.31 -5.58 18.77
N ARG A 49 12.79 -5.30 19.99
CA ARG A 49 12.16 -4.33 20.92
C ARG A 49 12.24 -2.87 20.49
N ASP A 50 13.19 -2.54 19.62
CA ASP A 50 13.35 -1.20 19.05
C ASP A 50 12.64 -1.12 17.66
N ASN A 51 11.98 -2.21 17.24
CA ASN A 51 11.21 -2.34 16.01
C ASN A 51 9.69 -2.40 16.27
N VAL A 52 9.23 -1.95 17.44
CA VAL A 52 7.79 -1.85 17.73
C VAL A 52 7.28 -0.58 17.05
N PRO A 53 6.36 -0.69 16.07
CA PRO A 53 5.92 0.44 15.26
C PRO A 53 5.41 1.59 16.13
N VAL A 54 5.81 2.82 15.79
CA VAL A 54 5.47 4.10 16.45
C VAL A 54 6.00 4.22 17.88
N LEU A 55 5.75 3.22 18.73
CA LEU A 55 6.08 3.19 20.14
C LEU A 55 7.59 3.28 20.37
N SER A 56 8.40 2.50 19.65
CA SER A 56 9.87 2.54 19.79
C SER A 56 10.41 3.93 19.44
N TRP A 57 9.87 4.58 18.41
CA TRP A 57 10.28 5.93 18.00
C TRP A 57 9.91 6.98 19.07
N LEU A 58 8.69 6.93 19.60
CA LEU A 58 8.23 7.84 20.65
C LEU A 58 9.04 7.70 21.95
N LEU A 59 9.25 6.45 22.42
CA LEU A 59 10.01 6.17 23.64
C LEU A 59 11.48 6.59 23.52
N LEU A 60 12.07 6.45 22.33
CA LEU A 60 13.43 6.87 22.03
C LEU A 60 13.54 8.34 21.63
N LYS A 61 12.43 9.10 21.64
CA LYS A 61 12.35 10.50 21.21
C LYS A 61 12.96 10.74 19.82
N GLY A 62 12.72 9.79 18.91
CA GLY A 62 13.24 9.79 17.54
C GLY A 62 14.76 9.67 17.45
N LYS A 63 15.44 9.00 18.39
CA LYS A 63 16.89 8.82 18.37
C LYS A 63 17.30 7.34 18.41
N CYS A 64 18.43 7.01 17.79
CA CYS A 64 19.02 5.69 17.96
C CYS A 64 19.47 5.48 19.42
N ARG A 65 19.12 4.33 20.00
CA ARG A 65 19.52 3.96 21.37
C ARG A 65 21.03 3.92 21.59
N LYS A 66 21.82 3.55 20.57
CA LYS A 66 23.28 3.39 20.69
C LYS A 66 24.05 4.68 20.43
N CYS A 67 23.81 5.33 19.29
CA CYS A 67 24.61 6.49 18.85
C CYS A 67 23.87 7.82 18.93
N GLY A 68 22.59 7.85 19.32
CA GLY A 68 21.83 9.08 19.48
C GLY A 68 21.45 9.80 18.17
N VAL A 69 21.82 9.27 17.00
CA VAL A 69 21.47 9.87 15.71
C VAL A 69 19.94 9.97 15.57
N ARG A 70 19.46 11.07 14.98
CA ARG A 70 18.03 11.28 14.79
C ARG A 70 17.49 10.34 13.70
N ILE A 71 16.34 9.73 13.98
CA ILE A 71 15.58 8.88 13.06
C ILE A 71 14.41 9.71 12.54
N SER A 72 14.25 9.74 11.22
CA SER A 72 13.24 10.59 10.56
C SER A 72 11.82 10.29 11.04
N PRO A 73 10.96 11.31 11.24
CA PRO A 73 9.54 11.13 11.58
C PRO A 73 8.73 10.48 10.44
N ARG A 74 9.33 10.33 9.26
CA ARG A 74 8.72 9.59 8.14
C ARG A 74 8.40 8.14 8.50
N TYR A 75 9.23 7.49 9.31
CA TYR A 75 9.02 6.10 9.73
C TYR A 75 7.69 5.92 10.48
N PRO A 76 7.45 6.62 11.60
CA PRO A 76 6.17 6.51 12.30
C PRO A 76 5.00 7.09 11.48
N ALA A 77 5.22 8.03 10.58
CA ALA A 77 4.15 8.54 9.71
C ALA A 77 3.63 7.46 8.74
N VAL A 78 4.52 6.69 8.10
CA VAL A 78 4.15 5.56 7.23
C VAL A 78 3.45 4.46 8.03
N GLU A 79 3.94 4.16 9.23
CA GLU A 79 3.34 3.19 10.14
C GLU A 79 1.91 3.59 10.52
N LEU A 80 1.72 4.82 11.03
CA LEU A 80 0.42 5.37 11.41
C LEU A 80 -0.54 5.47 10.23
N GLY A 81 -0.07 5.94 9.07
CA GLY A 81 -0.89 6.03 7.86
C GLY A 81 -1.41 4.66 7.41
N THR A 82 -0.55 3.63 7.44
CA THR A 82 -0.95 2.26 7.11
C THR A 82 -1.93 1.69 8.14
N GLY A 83 -1.65 1.86 9.43
CA GLY A 83 -2.55 1.46 10.52
C GLY A 83 -3.93 2.11 10.44
N LEU A 84 -3.98 3.42 10.14
CA LEU A 84 -5.21 4.17 9.97
C LEU A 84 -6.01 3.68 8.77
N LEU A 85 -5.38 3.51 7.61
CA LEU A 85 -6.09 2.99 6.42
C LEU A 85 -6.63 1.58 6.65
N PHE A 86 -5.87 0.70 7.33
CA PHE A 86 -6.35 -0.63 7.69
C PHE A 86 -7.56 -0.57 8.62
N ALA A 87 -7.55 0.33 9.61
CA ALA A 87 -8.69 0.56 10.49
C ALA A 87 -9.92 1.06 9.71
N VAL A 88 -9.74 2.00 8.78
CA VAL A 88 -10.81 2.55 7.93
C VAL A 88 -11.39 1.46 7.01
N MET A 89 -10.55 0.61 6.41
CA MET A 89 -11.04 -0.51 5.60
C MET A 89 -11.81 -1.53 6.44
N ALA A 90 -11.34 -1.83 7.65
CA ALA A 90 -12.04 -2.73 8.58
C ALA A 90 -13.40 -2.15 9.05
N LEU A 91 -13.49 -0.83 9.26
CA LEU A 91 -14.75 -0.16 9.57
C LEU A 91 -15.73 -0.20 8.39
N LYS A 92 -15.22 -0.06 7.16
CA LYS A 92 -16.03 -0.02 5.94
C LYS A 92 -16.57 -1.40 5.55
N PHE A 93 -15.71 -2.41 5.53
CA PHE A 93 -16.04 -3.74 5.00
C PHE A 93 -16.37 -4.75 6.10
N GLY A 94 -16.02 -4.49 7.36
CA GLY A 94 -16.26 -5.46 8.43
C GLY A 94 -15.62 -6.81 8.12
N LEU A 95 -16.37 -7.90 8.29
CA LEU A 95 -15.93 -9.26 7.98
C LEU A 95 -16.20 -9.68 6.52
N ASP A 96 -16.56 -8.75 5.64
CA ASP A 96 -16.76 -9.05 4.23
C ASP A 96 -15.48 -9.69 3.63
N PRO A 97 -15.62 -10.78 2.84
CA PRO A 97 -14.49 -11.46 2.21
C PRO A 97 -13.59 -10.57 1.35
N VAL A 98 -14.04 -9.38 0.93
CA VAL A 98 -13.26 -8.41 0.16
C VAL A 98 -12.23 -7.65 1.00
N LEU A 99 -12.36 -7.64 2.33
CA LEU A 99 -11.48 -6.85 3.21
C LEU A 99 -9.98 -7.06 2.91
N PRO A 100 -9.45 -8.29 2.78
CA PRO A 100 -8.03 -8.51 2.47
C PRO A 100 -7.57 -7.83 1.19
N ALA A 101 -8.43 -7.74 0.17
CA ALA A 101 -8.13 -7.06 -1.09
C ALA A 101 -7.86 -5.55 -0.84
N TYR A 102 -8.70 -4.91 -0.04
CA TYR A 102 -8.54 -3.49 0.28
C TYR A 102 -7.41 -3.21 1.29
N LEU A 103 -7.10 -4.15 2.20
CA LEU A 103 -5.91 -4.04 3.04
C LEU A 103 -4.63 -4.12 2.20
N TYR A 104 -4.59 -5.03 1.22
CA TYR A 104 -3.50 -5.10 0.25
C TYR A 104 -3.37 -3.81 -0.56
N LEU A 105 -4.49 -3.31 -1.11
CA LEU A 105 -4.51 -2.05 -1.85
C LEU A 105 -4.00 -0.88 -1.01
N ALA A 106 -4.42 -0.78 0.26
CA ALA A 106 -3.96 0.25 1.18
C ALA A 106 -2.44 0.18 1.41
N ALA A 107 -1.90 -1.03 1.64
CA ALA A 107 -0.47 -1.23 1.85
C ALA A 107 0.36 -0.86 0.61
N VAL A 108 -0.02 -1.37 -0.56
CA VAL A 108 0.68 -1.05 -1.82
C VAL A 108 0.50 0.41 -2.19
N GLY A 109 -0.68 1.00 -1.97
CA GLY A 109 -0.95 2.41 -2.21
C GLY A 109 -0.08 3.34 -1.37
N ILE A 110 0.11 3.05 -0.07
CA ILE A 110 1.06 3.79 0.77
C ILE A 110 2.49 3.65 0.22
N ALA A 111 2.92 2.44 -0.13
CA ALA A 111 4.27 2.22 -0.65
C ALA A 111 4.50 3.00 -1.96
N LEU A 112 3.60 2.84 -2.93
CA LEU A 112 3.68 3.51 -4.23
C LEU A 112 3.57 5.03 -4.10
N GLY A 113 2.63 5.54 -3.30
CA GLY A 113 2.44 6.98 -3.10
C GLY A 113 3.67 7.64 -2.48
N VAL A 114 4.29 7.01 -1.49
CA VAL A 114 5.51 7.55 -0.87
C VAL A 114 6.72 7.45 -1.80
N ILE A 115 6.85 6.36 -2.57
CA ILE A 115 7.90 6.26 -3.60
C ILE A 115 7.72 7.33 -4.67
N ASP A 116 6.48 7.55 -5.11
CA ASP A 116 6.17 8.56 -6.12
C ASP A 116 6.49 9.98 -5.64
N LEU A 117 6.14 10.30 -4.38
CA LEU A 117 6.53 11.59 -3.77
C LEU A 117 8.05 11.79 -3.71
N ASP A 118 8.83 10.71 -3.54
CA ASP A 118 10.29 10.79 -3.46
C ASP A 118 10.97 10.91 -4.82
N CYS A 119 10.52 10.13 -5.80
CA CYS A 119 11.26 9.97 -7.05
C CYS A 119 10.42 9.99 -8.33
N LYS A 120 9.11 10.27 -8.22
CA LYS A 120 8.15 10.37 -9.34
C LYS A 120 8.17 9.14 -10.24
N ARG A 121 8.20 7.96 -9.62
CA ARG A 121 8.30 6.65 -10.29
C ARG A 121 7.41 5.64 -9.59
N LEU A 122 6.74 4.82 -10.39
CA LEU A 122 5.96 3.68 -9.91
C LEU A 122 6.66 2.37 -10.32
N PRO A 123 7.34 1.68 -9.39
CA PRO A 123 8.14 0.51 -9.74
C PRO A 123 7.29 -0.69 -10.18
N ASP A 124 7.67 -1.31 -11.30
CA ASP A 124 7.03 -2.51 -11.84
C ASP A 124 7.01 -3.70 -10.86
N LYS A 125 8.00 -3.77 -9.96
CA LYS A 125 8.06 -4.76 -8.88
C LYS A 125 6.91 -4.67 -7.88
N LEU A 126 6.16 -3.56 -7.87
CA LEU A 126 4.98 -3.36 -7.03
C LEU A 126 3.70 -3.29 -7.88
N THR A 127 3.72 -2.56 -8.99
CA THR A 127 2.51 -2.36 -9.83
C THR A 127 2.10 -3.62 -10.58
N LEU A 128 3.01 -4.33 -11.24
CA LEU A 128 2.65 -5.52 -12.05
C LEU A 128 2.13 -6.68 -11.20
N PRO A 129 2.74 -7.04 -10.05
CA PRO A 129 2.18 -8.07 -9.18
C PRO A 129 0.81 -7.72 -8.60
N SER A 130 0.43 -6.43 -8.57
CA SER A 130 -0.87 -6.02 -8.05
C SER A 130 -2.04 -6.50 -8.90
N TYR A 131 -1.86 -6.75 -10.21
CA TYR A 131 -2.89 -7.30 -11.08
C TYR A 131 -3.32 -8.72 -10.70
N PRO A 132 -2.43 -9.74 -10.69
CA PRO A 132 -2.81 -11.08 -10.29
C PRO A 132 -3.24 -11.16 -8.82
N VAL A 133 -2.63 -10.36 -7.93
CA VAL A 133 -3.08 -10.30 -6.53
C VAL A 133 -4.50 -9.75 -6.41
N ALA A 134 -4.83 -8.66 -7.11
CA ALA A 134 -6.18 -8.12 -7.13
C ALA A 134 -7.18 -9.12 -7.73
N ALA A 135 -6.84 -9.75 -8.86
CA ALA A 135 -7.69 -10.76 -9.48
C ALA A 135 -7.99 -11.94 -8.54
N VAL A 136 -6.97 -12.44 -7.83
CA VAL A 136 -7.13 -13.52 -6.84
C VAL A 136 -7.97 -13.06 -5.65
N LEU A 137 -7.65 -11.93 -5.02
CA LEU A 137 -8.34 -11.49 -3.81
C LEU A 137 -9.80 -11.09 -4.07
N LEU A 138 -10.06 -10.36 -5.17
CA LEU A 138 -11.44 -10.02 -5.57
C LEU A 138 -12.21 -11.24 -6.07
N GLY A 139 -11.55 -12.16 -6.79
CA GLY A 139 -12.15 -13.42 -7.24
C GLY A 139 -12.53 -14.32 -6.06
N VAL A 140 -11.64 -14.48 -5.08
CA VAL A 140 -11.93 -15.21 -3.83
C VAL A 140 -13.08 -14.53 -3.07
N ALA A 141 -13.10 -13.20 -2.99
CA ALA A 141 -14.18 -12.48 -2.34
C ALA A 141 -15.54 -12.74 -3.02
N ALA A 142 -15.57 -12.74 -4.37
CA ALA A 142 -16.78 -13.07 -5.13
C ALA A 142 -17.23 -14.53 -4.88
N LEU A 143 -16.31 -15.49 -4.93
CA LEU A 143 -16.61 -16.90 -4.68
C LEU A 143 -17.06 -17.17 -3.23
N ALA A 144 -16.59 -16.36 -2.28
CA ALA A 144 -16.99 -16.42 -0.87
C ALA A 144 -18.31 -15.69 -0.58
N GLY A 145 -19.01 -15.16 -1.59
CA GLY A 145 -20.30 -14.51 -1.44
C GLY A 145 -20.23 -13.09 -0.88
N SER A 146 -19.20 -12.32 -1.25
CA SER A 146 -19.16 -10.88 -0.93
C SER A 146 -20.30 -10.14 -1.63
N ASP A 147 -21.16 -9.50 -0.84
CA ASP A 147 -22.26 -8.65 -1.34
C ASP A 147 -21.80 -7.22 -1.68
N SER A 148 -20.55 -6.89 -1.37
CA SER A 148 -20.00 -5.53 -1.47
C SER A 148 -19.68 -5.07 -2.90
N GLY A 149 -19.73 -5.97 -3.89
CA GLY A 149 -19.36 -5.63 -5.25
C GLY A 149 -19.60 -6.72 -6.28
N ASP A 150 -19.10 -6.45 -7.49
CA ASP A 150 -19.32 -7.26 -8.68
C ASP A 150 -17.98 -7.53 -9.39
N PRO A 151 -17.56 -8.80 -9.56
CA PRO A 151 -16.31 -9.15 -10.21
C PRO A 151 -16.27 -8.79 -11.70
N LEU A 152 -17.39 -8.87 -12.42
CA LEU A 152 -17.47 -8.46 -13.81
C LEU A 152 -17.29 -6.95 -13.94
N ARG A 153 -17.93 -6.20 -13.04
CA ARG A 153 -17.76 -4.74 -12.97
C ARG A 153 -16.32 -4.36 -12.66
N ALA A 154 -15.67 -5.05 -11.73
CA ALA A 154 -14.24 -4.84 -11.45
C ALA A 154 -13.36 -5.10 -12.68
N LEU A 155 -13.62 -6.19 -13.42
CA LEU A 155 -12.87 -6.50 -14.65
C LEU A 155 -13.05 -5.40 -15.71
N ILE A 156 -14.29 -5.01 -15.99
CA ILE A 156 -14.62 -3.98 -16.97
C ILE A 156 -14.02 -2.63 -16.56
N GLY A 157 -14.20 -2.24 -15.30
CA GLY A 157 -13.69 -0.96 -14.79
C GLY A 157 -12.17 -0.88 -14.77
N GLY A 158 -11.47 -1.98 -14.45
CA GLY A 158 -10.02 -2.05 -14.54
C GLY A 158 -9.52 -1.94 -15.99
N ALA A 159 -10.13 -2.68 -16.92
CA ALA A 159 -9.79 -2.61 -18.33
C ALA A 159 -10.08 -1.22 -18.95
N ALA A 160 -11.23 -0.63 -18.62
CA ALA A 160 -11.63 0.69 -19.10
C ALA A 160 -10.70 1.79 -18.59
N MET A 161 -10.38 1.80 -17.28
CA MET A 161 -9.50 2.83 -16.71
C MET A 161 -8.07 2.71 -17.23
N TYR A 162 -7.57 1.48 -17.41
CA TYR A 162 -6.29 1.25 -18.10
C TYR A 162 -6.32 1.80 -19.53
N ALA A 163 -7.35 1.47 -20.31
CA ALA A 163 -7.46 1.91 -21.70
C ALA A 163 -7.54 3.45 -21.82
N ILE A 164 -8.26 4.10 -20.91
CA ILE A 164 -8.36 5.57 -20.86
C ILE A 164 -7.00 6.19 -20.56
N TYR A 165 -6.34 5.75 -19.48
CA TYR A 165 -5.01 6.27 -19.13
C TYR A 165 -3.96 5.94 -20.19
N PHE A 166 -4.08 4.80 -20.85
CA PHE A 166 -3.24 4.43 -21.98
C PHE A 166 -3.42 5.39 -23.16
N ALA A 167 -4.68 5.71 -23.52
CA ALA A 167 -4.98 6.67 -24.57
C ALA A 167 -4.45 8.07 -24.22
N LEU A 168 -4.57 8.51 -22.96
CA LEU A 168 -4.02 9.78 -22.48
C LEU A 168 -2.49 9.80 -22.56
N CYS A 169 -1.83 8.73 -22.11
CA CYS A 169 -0.37 8.59 -22.19
C CYS A 169 0.11 8.55 -23.65
N PHE A 170 -0.66 7.95 -24.57
CA PHE A 170 -0.35 7.93 -25.99
C PHE A 170 -0.53 9.31 -26.65
N ALA A 171 -1.60 10.03 -26.27
CA ALA A 171 -1.88 11.38 -26.78
C ALA A 171 -0.91 12.44 -26.23
N TYR A 172 -0.49 12.31 -24.97
CA TYR A 172 0.42 13.24 -24.32
C TYR A 172 1.49 12.51 -23.47
N PRO A 173 2.50 11.89 -24.12
CA PRO A 173 3.51 11.08 -23.44
C PRO A 173 4.44 11.89 -22.51
N ALA A 174 4.49 13.21 -22.67
CA ALA A 174 5.26 14.09 -21.78
C ALA A 174 4.54 14.36 -20.45
N GLY A 175 3.22 14.15 -20.37
CA GLY A 175 2.42 14.48 -19.18
C GLY A 175 2.32 13.37 -18.15
N MET A 176 2.49 12.10 -18.56
CA MET A 176 2.21 10.95 -17.72
C MET A 176 3.19 9.80 -17.99
N GLY A 177 3.64 9.14 -16.92
CA GLY A 177 4.48 7.96 -17.04
C GLY A 177 3.64 6.70 -17.28
N PHE A 178 4.21 5.71 -17.96
CA PHE A 178 3.52 4.44 -18.18
C PHE A 178 3.23 3.67 -16.87
N GLY A 179 3.90 4.02 -15.77
CA GLY A 179 3.58 3.52 -14.43
C GLY A 179 2.18 3.93 -13.96
N ASP A 180 1.74 5.14 -14.30
CA ASP A 180 0.41 5.67 -13.94
C ASP A 180 -0.69 4.88 -14.65
N VAL A 181 -0.47 4.54 -15.93
CA VAL A 181 -1.37 3.69 -16.72
C VAL A 181 -1.56 2.31 -16.08
N LYS A 182 -0.47 1.68 -15.64
CA LYS A 182 -0.52 0.38 -14.95
C LYS A 182 -1.26 0.48 -13.61
N LEU A 183 -1.01 1.54 -12.84
CA LEU A 183 -1.68 1.72 -11.56
C LEU A 183 -3.18 2.02 -11.74
N ALA A 184 -3.54 2.82 -12.75
CA ALA A 184 -4.92 3.15 -13.09
C ALA A 184 -5.76 1.90 -13.38
N GLY A 185 -5.21 0.90 -14.08
CA GLY A 185 -5.90 -0.37 -14.28
C GLY A 185 -6.23 -1.10 -12.99
N VAL A 186 -5.30 -1.12 -12.02
CA VAL A 186 -5.52 -1.73 -10.71
C VAL A 186 -6.57 -0.93 -9.92
N LEU A 187 -6.42 0.38 -9.82
CA LEU A 187 -7.37 1.25 -9.11
C LEU A 187 -8.77 1.20 -9.73
N GLY A 188 -8.87 1.12 -11.06
CA GLY A 188 -10.12 0.95 -11.78
C GLY A 188 -10.84 -0.34 -11.39
N ALA A 189 -10.12 -1.44 -11.18
CA ALA A 189 -10.72 -2.69 -10.73
C ALA A 189 -11.31 -2.58 -9.32
N TYR A 190 -10.56 -2.01 -8.37
CA TYR A 190 -11.04 -1.84 -6.99
C TYR A 190 -12.18 -0.82 -6.89
N THR A 191 -12.09 0.31 -7.57
CA THR A 191 -13.16 1.33 -7.51
C THR A 191 -14.44 0.85 -8.18
N ALA A 192 -14.33 0.17 -9.33
CA ALA A 192 -15.46 -0.42 -10.01
C ALA A 192 -16.06 -1.60 -9.24
N TRP A 193 -15.29 -2.36 -8.47
CA TRP A 193 -15.85 -3.37 -7.55
C TRP A 193 -16.97 -2.77 -6.70
N ILE A 194 -16.73 -1.59 -6.09
CA ILE A 194 -17.71 -0.90 -5.25
C ILE A 194 -18.89 -0.36 -6.07
N GLY A 195 -18.60 0.25 -7.23
CA GLY A 195 -19.62 0.78 -8.12
C GLY A 195 -19.12 1.84 -9.09
N TRP A 196 -19.93 2.13 -10.10
CA TRP A 196 -19.58 3.12 -11.14
C TRP A 196 -19.40 4.54 -10.61
N GLY A 197 -20.11 4.91 -9.53
CA GLY A 197 -19.90 6.22 -8.89
C GLY A 197 -18.50 6.36 -8.29
N ALA A 198 -18.00 5.32 -7.61
CA ALA A 198 -16.63 5.31 -7.09
C ALA A 198 -15.59 5.26 -8.21
N TRP A 199 -15.87 4.48 -9.26
CA TRP A 199 -15.02 4.41 -10.45
C TRP A 199 -14.89 5.77 -11.17
N ALA A 200 -16.01 6.49 -11.34
CA ALA A 200 -16.02 7.79 -11.99
C ALA A 200 -15.27 8.87 -11.20
N VAL A 201 -15.28 8.81 -9.87
CA VAL A 201 -14.46 9.70 -9.01
C VAL A 201 -12.97 9.36 -9.10
N GLY A 202 -12.64 8.10 -9.38
CA GLY A 202 -11.26 7.63 -9.52
C GLY A 202 -10.66 7.80 -10.92
N LEU A 203 -11.46 8.23 -11.91
CA LEU A 203 -11.03 8.46 -13.29
C LEU A 203 -10.30 9.80 -13.42
#